data_AF-A0A399M935-F1
#
_entry.id   AF-A0A399M935-F1
#
_cell.length_a   1.000
_cell.length_b   1.000
_cell.length_c   1.000
_cell.angle_alpha   90.00
_cell.angle_beta   90.00
_cell.angle_gamma   90.00
#
_symmetry.space_group_name_H-M   'P 1'
#
loop_
_entity.id
_entity.type
_entity.pdbx_description
1 polymer ?
#
loop_
_entity_poly.entity_id
_entity_poly.type
_entity_poly.pdbx_seq_one_letter_code
_entity_poly.pdbx_strand_id
1 'polypeptide(L)'
;MEVVTRSYSVIALRTYQPANEKVGGHEVDHRPLPSAAERLTQSLVSRLGGAELGKVKPSQVQGHLLEAELRKWAALGHPTSPNIQLWKDETLKRIGDLPLAPEAARNALNSLSGSADFFEQLLAMIGFIKGEYLEIYEALLTKYSDFYKEFNETIMAKMGDWITGKSDGKEVEISGELRAALEALRNKYQQAPDGVLYPVSGAATQEEAQKWAKALGLPDSCVQPDGNGGYRVMMDLSPLDAMIAAAPNGTVKWDTAKFQAWQTGFNSQEGDLKNQLQLFTTKYGNANSYHENFNKILSSQLSQYAEMLKALASGIG
;
A
#
# COMPACT_ATOMS: atom_id res chain seq x y z
N MET A 1 -36.31 23.41 54.15
CA MET A 1 -35.47 23.22 52.95
C MET A 1 -36.37 22.59 51.89
N GLU A 2 -36.31 23.14 50.68
CA GLU A 2 -37.40 23.24 49.71
C GLU A 2 -38.02 21.93 49.17
N VAL A 3 -39.27 22.12 48.76
CA VAL A 3 -40.18 21.24 48.02
C VAL A 3 -39.94 21.45 46.51
N VAL A 4 -40.51 20.56 45.68
CA VAL A 4 -41.13 20.83 44.34
C VAL A 4 -40.51 20.07 43.14
N THR A 5 -41.13 18.91 42.88
CA THR A 5 -41.76 18.42 41.63
C THR A 5 -41.16 18.58 40.21
N ARG A 6 -41.28 17.44 39.51
CA ARG A 6 -41.33 17.16 38.05
C ARG A 6 -41.97 18.26 37.16
N SER A 7 -41.46 18.42 35.93
CA SER A 7 -42.09 17.96 34.67
C SER A 7 -41.51 18.63 33.42
N TYR A 8 -41.65 17.92 32.29
CA TYR A 8 -41.27 18.22 30.90
C TYR A 8 -41.80 19.55 30.31
N SER A 9 -41.08 20.14 29.34
CA SER A 9 -41.55 20.86 28.12
C SER A 9 -40.33 21.35 27.29
N VAL A 10 -40.17 21.04 25.99
CA VAL A 10 -40.74 21.68 24.76
C VAL A 10 -40.10 23.04 24.38
N ILE A 11 -39.41 23.03 23.24
CA ILE A 11 -39.27 24.02 22.14
C ILE A 11 -39.22 25.53 22.47
N ALA A 12 -38.16 26.22 22.00
CA ALA A 12 -38.20 27.60 21.46
C ALA A 12 -36.94 27.85 20.60
N LEU A 13 -37.00 27.85 19.26
CA LEU A 13 -37.30 29.02 18.42
C LEU A 13 -36.81 30.33 19.05
N ARG A 14 -35.66 30.84 18.57
CA ARG A 14 -35.33 32.26 18.71
C ARG A 14 -35.62 32.97 17.40
N THR A 15 -36.59 33.84 17.51
CA THR A 15 -37.18 34.76 16.55
C THR A 15 -36.20 35.80 16.02
N TYR A 16 -36.42 36.16 14.76
CA TYR A 16 -35.92 37.34 14.07
C TYR A 16 -36.38 38.63 14.75
N GLN A 17 -35.53 39.67 14.77
CA GLN A 17 -35.99 41.07 14.63
C GLN A 17 -34.92 41.94 13.95
N PRO A 18 -35.28 42.92 13.09
CA PRO A 18 -34.40 43.46 12.04
C PRO A 18 -33.98 44.93 12.28
N ALA A 19 -32.85 45.34 11.69
CA ALA A 19 -32.60 46.69 11.17
C ALA A 19 -31.30 46.75 10.33
N ASN A 20 -31.45 47.02 9.02
CA ASN A 20 -30.72 48.01 8.20
C ASN A 20 -29.24 48.30 8.56
N GLU A 21 -28.23 48.22 7.68
CA GLU A 21 -28.15 48.82 6.34
C GLU A 21 -26.92 48.26 5.58
N LYS A 22 -27.14 47.85 4.33
CA LYS A 22 -26.31 47.89 3.11
C LYS A 22 -24.77 47.67 3.10
N VAL A 23 -24.41 46.82 2.12
CA VAL A 23 -23.26 46.82 1.16
C VAL A 23 -22.17 45.78 1.39
N GLY A 24 -22.04 44.85 0.43
CA GLY A 24 -20.80 44.12 0.14
C GLY A 24 -21.03 42.63 -0.09
N GLY A 25 -21.33 42.25 -1.34
CA GLY A 25 -21.44 40.85 -1.71
C GLY A 25 -20.08 40.14 -1.68
N HIS A 26 -20.02 39.04 -0.94
CA HIS A 26 -19.15 37.92 -1.26
C HIS A 26 -19.97 36.65 -1.09
N GLU A 27 -20.25 36.00 -2.21
CA GLU A 27 -20.80 34.66 -2.31
C GLU A 27 -19.81 33.70 -1.64
N VAL A 28 -20.14 33.27 -0.43
CA VAL A 28 -19.36 32.27 0.30
C VAL A 28 -19.69 30.92 -0.31
N ASP A 29 -18.74 30.40 -1.07
CA ASP A 29 -18.70 29.03 -1.58
C ASP A 29 -18.85 28.04 -0.41
N HIS A 30 -20.07 27.55 -0.18
CA HIS A 30 -20.37 26.51 0.80
C HIS A 30 -19.94 25.15 0.26
N ARG A 31 -18.64 24.96 0.03
CA ARG A 31 -18.06 23.62 -0.06
C ARG A 31 -18.03 23.00 1.35
N PRO A 32 -18.48 21.74 1.53
CA PRO A 32 -18.23 21.02 2.76
C PRO A 32 -16.72 20.99 2.99
N LEU A 33 -16.26 21.42 4.16
CA LEU A 33 -14.86 21.28 4.54
C LEU A 33 -14.51 19.77 4.54
N PRO A 34 -13.43 19.34 3.87
CA PRO A 34 -13.04 17.94 3.87
C PRO A 34 -12.85 17.47 5.31
N SER A 35 -13.45 16.32 5.62
CA SER A 35 -13.37 15.65 6.91
C SER A 35 -11.91 15.42 7.32
N ALA A 36 -11.66 15.25 8.63
CA ALA A 36 -10.32 14.95 9.12
C ALA A 36 -9.71 13.69 8.46
N ALA A 37 -10.56 12.75 8.03
CA ALA A 37 -10.18 11.55 7.29
C ALA A 37 -9.76 11.85 5.85
N GLU A 38 -10.46 12.75 5.14
CA GLU A 38 -10.09 13.20 3.78
C GLU A 38 -8.81 14.03 3.81
N ARG A 39 -8.59 14.86 4.84
CA ARG A 39 -7.33 15.61 5.01
C ARG A 39 -6.14 14.72 5.29
N LEU A 40 -6.32 13.65 6.08
CA LEU A 40 -5.28 12.65 6.32
C LEU A 40 -5.00 11.82 5.07
N THR A 41 -6.02 11.47 4.30
CA THR A 41 -5.90 10.69 3.07
C THR A 41 -5.25 11.50 1.95
N GLN A 42 -5.66 12.76 1.73
CA GLN A 42 -5.01 13.67 0.79
C GLN A 42 -3.57 14.02 1.22
N SER A 43 -3.30 14.13 2.53
CA SER A 43 -1.96 14.30 3.08
C SER A 43 -1.08 13.08 2.85
N LEU A 44 -1.61 11.86 3.05
CA LEU A 44 -0.88 10.61 2.78
C LEU A 44 -0.66 10.41 1.27
N VAL A 45 -1.66 10.64 0.42
CA VAL A 45 -1.53 10.56 -1.04
C VAL A 45 -0.57 11.62 -1.59
N SER A 46 -0.58 12.85 -1.07
CA SER A 46 0.39 13.90 -1.46
C SER A 46 1.80 13.62 -0.94
N ARG A 47 1.94 13.05 0.26
CA ARG A 47 3.24 12.68 0.85
C ARG A 47 3.83 11.43 0.19
N LEU A 48 3.00 10.45 -0.19
CA LEU A 48 3.44 9.22 -0.85
C LEU A 48 3.67 9.44 -2.36
N GLY A 49 2.81 10.21 -3.02
CA GLY A 49 2.95 10.58 -4.43
C GLY A 49 4.10 11.55 -4.71
N GLY A 50 4.53 12.35 -3.72
CA GLY A 50 5.55 13.39 -3.90
C GLY A 50 6.86 13.20 -3.14
N ALA A 51 6.85 12.64 -1.92
CA ALA A 51 8.02 12.66 -1.03
C ALA A 51 8.74 11.32 -0.89
N GLU A 52 8.06 10.17 -1.01
CA GLU A 52 8.72 8.85 -0.99
C GLU A 52 9.21 8.45 -2.39
N LEU A 53 8.46 8.74 -3.45
CA LEU A 53 8.94 8.63 -4.85
C LEU A 53 10.10 9.60 -5.17
N GLY A 54 10.22 10.71 -4.43
CA GLY A 54 11.33 11.65 -4.57
C GLY A 54 12.65 11.17 -3.94
N LYS A 55 12.57 10.27 -2.94
CA LYS A 55 13.75 9.62 -2.31
C LYS A 55 14.29 8.43 -3.12
N VAL A 56 13.64 8.09 -4.23
CA VAL A 56 14.00 6.96 -5.12
C VAL A 56 15.36 7.15 -5.80
N LYS A 57 15.96 8.35 -5.83
CA LYS A 57 17.20 8.59 -6.60
C LYS A 57 18.51 8.31 -5.84
N PRO A 58 18.70 8.67 -4.56
CA PRO A 58 19.96 8.40 -3.87
C PRO A 58 20.20 6.92 -3.53
N SER A 59 19.15 6.19 -3.12
CA SER A 59 19.26 4.77 -2.75
C SER A 59 19.51 3.85 -3.94
N GLN A 60 18.89 4.14 -5.11
CA GLN A 60 19.15 3.42 -6.36
C GLN A 60 20.58 3.65 -6.87
N VAL A 61 21.11 4.88 -6.78
CA VAL A 61 22.50 5.19 -7.17
C VAL A 61 23.48 4.44 -6.28
N GLN A 62 23.24 4.37 -4.96
CA GLN A 62 24.08 3.60 -4.03
C GLN A 62 24.06 2.09 -4.34
N GLY A 63 22.88 1.53 -4.68
CA GLY A 63 22.72 0.12 -5.06
C GLY A 63 23.44 -0.23 -6.37
N HIS A 64 23.33 0.61 -7.39
CA HIS A 64 24.02 0.39 -8.67
C HIS A 64 25.54 0.47 -8.55
N LEU A 65 26.06 1.39 -7.71
CA LEU A 65 27.49 1.46 -7.42
C LEU A 65 27.98 0.22 -6.66
N LEU A 66 27.18 -0.29 -5.72
CA LEU A 66 27.46 -1.50 -4.97
C LEU A 66 27.52 -2.74 -5.87
N GLU A 67 26.52 -2.93 -6.75
CA GLU A 67 26.49 -4.00 -7.74
C GLU A 67 27.71 -3.95 -8.68
N ALA A 68 28.04 -2.76 -9.19
CA ALA A 68 29.19 -2.58 -10.07
C ALA A 68 30.51 -2.92 -9.37
N GLU A 69 30.65 -2.55 -8.10
CA GLU A 69 31.83 -2.87 -7.30
C GLU A 69 31.93 -4.37 -7.00
N LEU A 70 30.81 -5.02 -6.63
CA LEU A 70 30.74 -6.46 -6.42
C LEU A 70 31.13 -7.26 -7.67
N ARG A 71 30.70 -6.83 -8.86
CA ARG A 71 31.09 -7.45 -10.13
C ARG A 71 32.60 -7.38 -10.37
N LYS A 72 33.25 -6.27 -10.00
CA LYS A 72 34.72 -6.17 -10.06
C LYS A 72 35.36 -7.17 -9.12
N TRP A 73 34.86 -7.28 -7.88
CA TRP A 73 35.37 -8.24 -6.92
C TRP A 73 35.20 -9.68 -7.39
N ALA A 74 34.02 -10.07 -7.88
CA ALA A 74 33.75 -11.42 -8.41
C ALA A 74 34.69 -11.83 -9.55
N ALA A 75 35.16 -10.87 -10.35
CA ALA A 75 36.10 -11.11 -11.45
C ALA A 75 37.56 -11.30 -11.00
N LEU A 76 37.88 -11.08 -9.72
CA LEU A 76 39.24 -11.20 -9.19
C LEU A 76 39.48 -12.59 -8.59
N GLY A 77 40.70 -13.11 -8.74
CA GLY A 77 41.14 -14.30 -8.02
C GLY A 77 41.27 -14.00 -6.52
N HIS A 78 40.48 -14.67 -5.68
CA HIS A 78 40.49 -14.42 -4.24
C HIS A 78 41.48 -15.35 -3.53
N PRO A 79 42.41 -14.81 -2.72
CA PRO A 79 43.28 -15.64 -1.91
C PRO A 79 42.45 -16.44 -0.90
N THR A 80 42.81 -17.71 -0.70
CA THR A 80 42.18 -18.53 0.34
C THR A 80 42.90 -18.28 1.66
N SER A 81 42.19 -17.75 2.66
CA SER A 81 42.73 -17.50 4.00
C SER A 81 41.64 -17.74 5.06
N PRO A 82 41.97 -18.25 6.26
CA PRO A 82 41.02 -18.40 7.35
C PRO A 82 40.26 -17.11 7.69
N ASN A 83 40.94 -15.95 7.63
CA ASN A 83 40.32 -14.64 7.90
C ASN A 83 39.26 -14.29 6.86
N ILE A 84 39.45 -14.69 5.60
CA ILE A 84 38.50 -14.46 4.52
C ILE A 84 37.26 -15.35 4.69
N GLN A 85 37.43 -16.60 5.13
CA GLN A 85 36.29 -17.47 5.39
C GLN A 85 35.46 -16.99 6.59
N LEU A 86 36.12 -16.59 7.68
CA LEU A 86 35.44 -16.00 8.84
C LEU A 86 34.62 -14.77 8.44
N TRP A 87 35.17 -13.90 7.59
CA TRP A 87 34.47 -12.72 7.09
C TRP A 87 33.23 -13.08 6.25
N LYS A 88 33.31 -14.12 5.40
CA LYS A 88 32.16 -14.58 4.62
C LYS A 88 31.03 -15.09 5.52
N ASP A 89 31.38 -15.91 6.51
CA ASP A 89 30.42 -16.45 7.48
C ASP A 89 29.75 -15.33 8.28
N GLU A 90 30.53 -14.33 8.74
CA GLU A 90 30.00 -13.16 9.44
C GLU A 90 29.08 -12.33 8.55
N THR A 91 29.42 -12.14 7.27
CA THR A 91 28.60 -11.42 6.30
C THR A 91 27.26 -12.11 6.07
N LEU A 92 27.26 -13.43 5.82
CA LEU A 92 26.03 -14.20 5.65
C LEU A 92 25.17 -14.17 6.91
N LYS A 93 25.78 -14.29 8.09
CA LYS A 93 25.07 -14.18 9.36
C LYS A 93 24.39 -12.83 9.52
N ARG A 94 25.11 -11.72 9.32
CA ARG A 94 24.57 -10.36 9.44
C ARG A 94 23.43 -10.09 8.46
N ILE A 95 23.53 -10.63 7.26
CA ILE A 95 22.45 -10.53 6.25
C ILE A 95 21.25 -11.40 6.65
N GLY A 96 21.49 -12.63 7.12
CA GLY A 96 20.43 -13.54 7.59
C GLY A 96 19.67 -13.02 8.82
N ASP A 97 20.37 -12.30 9.70
CA ASP A 97 19.83 -11.69 10.92
C ASP A 97 19.07 -10.37 10.67
N LEU A 98 18.99 -9.90 9.41
CA LEU A 98 18.27 -8.67 9.09
C LEU A 98 16.80 -8.77 9.53
N PRO A 99 16.30 -7.78 10.30
CA PRO A 99 14.90 -7.74 10.68
C PRO A 99 14.03 -7.55 9.44
N LEU A 100 12.81 -8.06 9.48
CA LEU A 100 11.84 -7.97 8.38
C LEU A 100 12.28 -8.65 7.07
N ALA A 101 13.33 -9.50 7.13
CA ALA A 101 13.69 -10.35 5.99
C ALA A 101 12.49 -11.25 5.63
N PRO A 102 11.99 -11.17 4.39
CA PRO A 102 10.92 -12.05 3.94
C PRO A 102 11.40 -13.50 3.89
N GLU A 103 10.48 -14.43 4.09
CA GLU A 103 10.76 -15.87 4.03
C GLU A 103 11.41 -16.27 2.70
N ALA A 104 10.99 -15.65 1.58
CA ALA A 104 11.59 -15.87 0.28
C ALA A 104 13.07 -15.44 0.22
N ALA A 105 13.44 -14.29 0.80
CA ALA A 105 14.84 -13.87 0.87
C ALA A 105 15.67 -14.78 1.81
N ARG A 106 15.10 -15.23 2.93
CA ARG A 106 15.75 -16.20 3.83
C ARG A 106 15.98 -17.55 3.15
N ASN A 107 15.02 -18.02 2.36
CA ASN A 107 15.15 -19.26 1.60
C ASN A 107 16.18 -19.12 0.48
N ALA A 108 16.22 -17.97 -0.19
CA ALA A 108 17.29 -17.64 -1.13
C ALA A 108 18.66 -17.71 -0.43
N LEU A 109 18.83 -17.03 0.71
CA LEU A 109 20.03 -17.10 1.56
C LEU A 109 20.46 -18.53 1.92
N ASN A 110 19.51 -19.36 2.36
CA ASN A 110 19.78 -20.74 2.76
C ASN A 110 20.12 -21.67 1.58
N SER A 111 19.63 -21.37 0.37
CA SER A 111 19.98 -22.13 -0.83
C SER A 111 21.39 -21.81 -1.36
N LEU A 112 21.95 -20.66 -0.95
CA LEU A 112 23.22 -20.15 -1.45
C LEU A 112 24.45 -20.68 -0.67
N SER A 113 24.28 -21.20 0.54
CA SER A 113 25.36 -21.55 1.49
C SER A 113 26.25 -22.75 1.10
N GLY A 114 26.38 -23.07 -0.19
CA GLY A 114 27.15 -24.21 -0.71
C GLY A 114 28.05 -23.97 -1.94
N SER A 115 28.14 -22.77 -2.53
CA SER A 115 28.96 -22.54 -3.76
C SER A 115 30.32 -21.86 -3.52
N ALA A 116 31.29 -22.11 -4.41
CA ALA A 116 32.62 -21.50 -4.40
C ALA A 116 32.61 -19.97 -4.72
N ASP A 117 31.47 -19.45 -5.16
CA ASP A 117 31.33 -18.12 -5.78
C ASP A 117 30.57 -17.14 -4.86
N PHE A 118 31.10 -16.90 -3.67
CA PHE A 118 30.48 -16.02 -2.65
C PHE A 118 30.02 -14.65 -3.19
N PHE A 119 30.83 -14.00 -4.04
CA PHE A 119 30.46 -12.70 -4.63
C PHE A 119 29.34 -12.80 -5.65
N GLU A 120 29.27 -13.89 -6.42
CA GLU A 120 28.14 -14.18 -7.31
C GLU A 120 26.85 -14.44 -6.53
N GLN A 121 26.94 -15.09 -5.36
CA GLN A 121 25.80 -15.27 -4.47
C GLN A 121 25.28 -13.92 -3.93
N LEU A 122 26.18 -13.01 -3.57
CA LEU A 122 25.80 -11.65 -3.16
C LEU A 122 25.13 -10.86 -4.29
N LEU A 123 25.63 -10.99 -5.52
CA LEU A 123 25.03 -10.38 -6.71
C LEU A 123 23.64 -10.95 -7.01
N ALA A 124 23.49 -12.27 -6.95
CA ALA A 124 22.20 -12.93 -7.11
C ALA A 124 21.19 -12.46 -6.06
N MET A 125 21.62 -12.30 -4.81
CA MET A 125 20.77 -11.83 -3.72
C MET A 125 20.35 -10.36 -3.88
N ILE A 126 21.25 -9.47 -4.31
CA ILE A 126 20.86 -8.09 -4.67
C ILE A 126 19.79 -8.11 -5.76
N GLY A 127 20.03 -8.88 -6.82
CA GLY A 127 19.10 -9.00 -7.94
C GLY A 127 17.71 -9.47 -7.49
N PHE A 128 17.66 -10.51 -6.66
CA PHE A 128 16.42 -11.02 -6.08
C PHE A 128 15.69 -9.98 -5.22
N ILE A 129 16.37 -9.33 -4.27
CA ILE A 129 15.74 -8.36 -3.36
C ILE A 129 15.17 -7.17 -4.14
N LYS A 130 15.89 -6.73 -5.17
CA LYS A 130 15.45 -5.62 -6.02
C LYS A 130 14.29 -6.04 -6.93
N GLY A 131 14.52 -7.01 -7.82
CA GLY A 131 13.58 -7.35 -8.90
C GLY A 131 12.43 -8.26 -8.49
N GLU A 132 12.67 -9.20 -7.58
CA GLU A 132 11.69 -10.23 -7.22
C GLU A 132 11.03 -9.98 -5.86
N TYR A 133 11.30 -8.83 -5.24
CA TYR A 133 10.71 -8.50 -3.94
C TYR A 133 10.30 -7.03 -3.85
N LEU A 134 11.23 -6.08 -3.96
CA LEU A 134 10.92 -4.66 -3.83
C LEU A 134 10.03 -4.16 -4.98
N GLU A 135 10.39 -4.48 -6.24
CA GLU A 135 9.63 -4.07 -7.43
C GLU A 135 8.19 -4.61 -7.40
N ILE A 136 7.97 -5.81 -6.84
CA ILE A 136 6.62 -6.37 -6.70
C ILE A 136 5.77 -5.55 -5.72
N TYR A 137 6.32 -5.19 -4.55
CA TYR A 137 5.61 -4.34 -3.60
C TYR A 137 5.37 -2.94 -4.12
N GLU A 138 6.29 -2.38 -4.89
CA GLU A 138 6.14 -1.08 -5.55
C GLU A 138 4.98 -1.12 -6.56
N ALA A 139 5.02 -2.06 -7.50
CA ALA A 139 3.98 -2.21 -8.53
C ALA A 139 2.60 -2.45 -7.93
N LEU A 140 2.52 -3.29 -6.90
CA LEU A 140 1.28 -3.57 -6.17
C LEU A 140 0.74 -2.32 -5.47
N LEU A 141 1.59 -1.57 -4.77
CA LEU A 141 1.18 -0.36 -4.05
C LEU A 141 0.68 0.68 -5.04
N THR A 142 1.33 0.84 -6.19
CA THR A 142 0.86 1.71 -7.28
C THR A 142 -0.53 1.29 -7.74
N LYS A 143 -0.73 0.01 -8.09
CA LYS A 143 -2.03 -0.50 -8.57
C LYS A 143 -3.17 -0.29 -7.59
N TYR A 144 -2.94 -0.58 -6.31
CA TYR A 144 -3.98 -0.40 -5.30
C TYR A 144 -4.21 1.09 -4.98
N SER A 145 -3.17 1.93 -5.05
CA SER A 145 -3.31 3.39 -4.89
C SER A 145 -4.15 4.00 -6.02
N ASP A 146 -3.96 3.55 -7.26
CA ASP A 146 -4.76 3.98 -8.41
C ASP A 146 -6.22 3.61 -8.23
N PHE A 147 -6.50 2.37 -7.81
CA PHE A 147 -7.87 1.94 -7.47
C PHE A 147 -8.49 2.80 -6.38
N TYR A 148 -7.79 2.99 -5.26
CA TYR A 148 -8.33 3.74 -4.14
C TYR A 148 -8.53 5.21 -4.48
N LYS A 149 -7.65 5.78 -5.32
CA LYS A 149 -7.83 7.13 -5.87
C LYS A 149 -9.08 7.21 -6.73
N GLU A 150 -9.28 6.28 -7.66
CA GLU A 150 -10.47 6.28 -8.53
C GLU A 150 -11.75 6.03 -7.74
N PHE A 151 -11.73 5.19 -6.70
CA PHE A 151 -12.83 5.06 -5.75
C PHE A 151 -13.21 6.42 -5.12
N ASN A 152 -12.22 7.18 -4.63
CA ASN A 152 -12.48 8.49 -4.04
C ASN A 152 -13.02 9.49 -5.07
N GLU A 153 -12.45 9.53 -6.27
CA GLU A 153 -12.82 10.50 -7.32
C GLU A 153 -14.18 10.19 -7.97
N THR A 154 -14.50 8.91 -8.16
CA THR A 154 -15.70 8.50 -8.90
C THR A 154 -16.90 8.25 -7.99
N ILE A 155 -16.69 7.89 -6.72
CA ILE A 155 -17.76 7.54 -5.78
C ILE A 155 -17.84 8.56 -4.65
N MET A 156 -16.79 8.68 -3.82
CA MET A 156 -16.86 9.49 -2.59
C MET A 156 -17.13 10.96 -2.90
N ALA A 157 -16.41 11.52 -3.88
CA ALA A 157 -16.55 12.92 -4.28
C ALA A 157 -17.95 13.25 -4.85
N LYS A 158 -18.69 12.25 -5.34
CA LYS A 158 -20.03 12.42 -5.95
C LYS A 158 -21.17 12.08 -5.00
N MET A 159 -20.89 11.62 -3.77
CA MET A 159 -21.95 11.23 -2.83
C MET A 159 -22.97 12.34 -2.56
N GLY A 160 -22.53 13.60 -2.50
CA GLY A 160 -23.41 14.74 -2.27
C GLY A 160 -24.46 14.93 -3.38
N ASP A 161 -24.12 14.57 -4.62
CA ASP A 161 -25.03 14.66 -5.76
C ASP A 161 -26.05 13.51 -5.76
N TRP A 162 -25.69 12.37 -5.17
CA TRP A 162 -26.52 11.18 -5.15
C TRP A 162 -27.37 11.03 -3.90
N ILE A 163 -27.07 11.76 -2.83
CA ILE A 163 -27.76 11.67 -1.54
C ILE A 163 -28.37 13.02 -1.21
N THR A 164 -29.69 13.13 -1.37
CA THR A 164 -30.42 14.39 -1.16
C THR A 164 -31.43 14.25 -0.01
N GLY A 165 -31.36 15.16 0.96
CA GLY A 165 -32.40 15.27 1.98
C GLY A 165 -33.73 15.75 1.39
N LYS A 166 -34.84 15.10 1.77
CA LYS A 166 -36.21 15.47 1.39
C LYS A 166 -37.07 15.64 2.64
N SER A 167 -38.26 16.20 2.46
CA SER A 167 -39.31 16.23 3.49
C SER A 167 -38.80 16.81 4.82
N ASP A 168 -38.15 17.98 4.76
CA ASP A 168 -37.51 18.68 5.89
C ASP A 168 -36.50 17.82 6.67
N GLY A 169 -35.80 16.90 6.00
CA GLY A 169 -34.77 16.03 6.58
C GLY A 169 -35.31 14.74 7.20
N LYS A 170 -36.60 14.45 7.05
CA LYS A 170 -37.23 13.19 7.52
C LYS A 170 -37.02 12.03 6.56
N GLU A 171 -36.70 12.32 5.30
CA GLU A 171 -36.43 11.33 4.26
C GLU A 171 -35.12 11.65 3.55
N VAL A 172 -34.46 10.61 3.08
CA VAL A 172 -33.26 10.71 2.26
C VAL A 172 -33.52 10.01 0.95
N GLU A 173 -33.36 10.74 -0.15
CA GLU A 173 -33.39 10.22 -1.51
C GLU A 173 -31.98 9.81 -1.91
N ILE A 174 -31.83 8.58 -2.41
CA ILE A 174 -30.56 8.03 -2.89
C ILE A 174 -30.72 7.67 -4.36
N SER A 175 -29.84 8.22 -5.19
CA SER A 175 -29.79 7.96 -6.63
C SER A 175 -29.26 6.56 -6.94
N GLY A 176 -29.84 5.92 -7.95
CA GLY A 176 -29.32 4.66 -8.51
C GLY A 176 -27.95 4.80 -9.18
N GLU A 177 -27.51 6.03 -9.47
CA GLU A 177 -26.17 6.30 -10.04
C GLU A 177 -25.03 5.87 -9.12
N LEU A 178 -25.23 5.89 -7.80
CA LEU A 178 -24.25 5.37 -6.85
C LEU A 178 -23.92 3.90 -7.14
N ARG A 179 -24.96 3.08 -7.33
CA ARG A 179 -24.79 1.66 -7.65
C ARG A 179 -24.08 1.49 -8.99
N ALA A 180 -24.48 2.25 -10.00
CA ALA A 180 -23.85 2.20 -11.32
C ALA A 180 -22.35 2.56 -11.28
N ALA A 181 -21.97 3.56 -10.49
CA ALA A 181 -20.57 3.95 -10.31
C ALA A 181 -19.75 2.85 -9.60
N LEU A 182 -20.30 2.25 -8.55
CA LEU A 182 -19.67 1.12 -7.86
C LEU A 182 -19.48 -0.08 -8.79
N GLU A 183 -20.52 -0.43 -9.57
CA GLU A 183 -20.46 -1.51 -10.55
C GLU A 183 -19.45 -1.23 -11.67
N ALA A 184 -19.36 0.02 -12.15
CA ALA A 184 -18.36 0.42 -13.14
C ALA A 184 -16.93 0.25 -12.63
N LEU A 185 -16.65 0.72 -11.41
CA LEU A 185 -15.33 0.56 -10.77
C LEU A 185 -14.99 -0.92 -10.58
N ARG A 186 -15.94 -1.71 -10.07
CA ARG A 186 -15.78 -3.17 -9.91
C ARG A 186 -15.49 -3.84 -11.24
N ASN A 187 -16.21 -3.46 -12.29
CA ASN A 187 -16.08 -4.07 -13.61
C ASN A 187 -14.71 -3.84 -14.23
N LYS A 188 -14.09 -2.68 -13.96
CA LYS A 188 -12.71 -2.39 -14.36
C LYS A 188 -11.71 -3.26 -13.60
N TYR A 189 -11.74 -3.20 -12.27
CA TYR A 189 -10.72 -3.84 -11.44
C TYR A 189 -10.90 -5.35 -11.23
N GLN A 190 -12.01 -5.96 -11.65
CA GLN A 190 -12.11 -7.42 -11.72
C GLN A 190 -11.34 -8.01 -12.91
N GLN A 191 -10.88 -7.17 -13.85
CA GLN A 191 -10.25 -7.58 -15.10
C GLN A 191 -8.74 -7.32 -15.08
N ALA A 192 -8.00 -8.09 -15.86
CA ALA A 192 -6.61 -7.79 -16.16
C ALA A 192 -6.51 -6.73 -17.29
N PRO A 193 -5.53 -5.81 -17.25
CA PRO A 193 -4.41 -5.74 -16.30
C PRO A 193 -4.67 -4.85 -15.07
N ASP A 194 -5.84 -4.21 -14.96
CA ASP A 194 -6.10 -3.20 -13.92
C ASP A 194 -6.19 -3.81 -12.51
N GLY A 195 -6.84 -4.96 -12.39
CA GLY A 195 -7.02 -5.70 -11.14
C GLY A 195 -5.87 -6.58 -10.70
N VAL A 196 -4.83 -6.72 -11.53
CA VAL A 196 -3.73 -7.66 -11.26
C VAL A 196 -2.73 -7.03 -10.30
N LEU A 197 -2.52 -7.68 -9.17
CA LEU A 197 -1.53 -7.30 -8.16
C LEU A 197 -0.21 -8.10 -8.30
N TYR A 198 -0.28 -9.33 -8.79
CA TYR A 198 0.88 -10.17 -9.09
C TYR A 198 0.53 -11.22 -10.17
N PRO A 199 1.46 -11.63 -11.04
CA PRO A 199 2.81 -11.06 -11.23
C PRO A 199 2.77 -9.69 -11.91
N VAL A 200 3.87 -8.93 -11.80
CA VAL A 200 4.02 -7.63 -12.48
C VAL A 200 4.09 -7.82 -14.00
N SER A 201 4.68 -8.94 -14.45
CA SER A 201 4.70 -9.34 -15.85
C SER A 201 4.78 -10.87 -15.97
N GLY A 202 4.36 -11.41 -17.11
CA GLY A 202 4.38 -12.84 -17.38
C GLY A 202 3.28 -13.61 -16.63
N ALA A 203 3.59 -14.87 -16.32
CA ALA A 203 2.70 -15.80 -15.63
C ALA A 203 3.41 -16.38 -14.41
N ALA A 204 2.67 -16.57 -13.31
CA ALA A 204 3.18 -17.24 -12.12
C ALA A 204 2.62 -18.66 -12.02
N THR A 205 3.32 -19.55 -11.32
CA THR A 205 2.75 -20.83 -10.88
C THR A 205 1.66 -20.60 -9.83
N GLN A 206 0.81 -21.61 -9.61
CA GLN A 206 -0.19 -21.56 -8.56
C GLN A 206 0.44 -21.38 -7.18
N GLU A 207 1.51 -22.11 -6.88
CA GLU A 207 2.17 -22.02 -5.59
C GLU A 207 2.80 -20.64 -5.36
N GLU A 208 3.38 -20.02 -6.39
CA GLU A 208 3.92 -18.65 -6.30
C GLU A 208 2.81 -17.62 -6.07
N ALA A 209 1.71 -17.71 -6.81
CA ALA A 209 0.58 -16.81 -6.63
C ALA A 209 -0.02 -16.92 -5.21
N GLN A 210 -0.14 -18.14 -4.68
CA GLN A 210 -0.60 -18.36 -3.30
C GLN A 210 0.36 -17.81 -2.25
N LYS A 211 1.67 -17.99 -2.44
CA LYS A 211 2.69 -17.39 -1.56
C LYS A 211 2.55 -15.88 -1.53
N TRP A 212 2.35 -15.24 -2.69
CA TRP A 212 2.15 -13.81 -2.76
C TRP A 212 0.82 -13.37 -2.15
N ALA A 213 -0.30 -14.03 -2.43
CA ALA A 213 -1.58 -13.71 -1.79
C ALA A 213 -1.46 -13.72 -0.25
N LYS A 214 -0.85 -14.78 0.31
CA LYS A 214 -0.59 -14.89 1.75
C LYS A 214 0.37 -13.79 2.25
N ALA A 215 1.46 -13.54 1.54
CA ALA A 215 2.41 -12.48 1.90
C ALA A 215 1.76 -11.09 1.89
N LEU A 216 0.76 -10.88 1.05
CA LEU A 216 0.00 -9.65 0.92
C LEU A 216 -1.16 -9.54 1.92
N GLY A 217 -1.49 -10.62 2.62
CA GLY A 217 -2.64 -10.68 3.53
C GLY A 217 -3.97 -10.73 2.78
N LEU A 218 -3.97 -11.24 1.55
CA LEU A 218 -5.14 -11.41 0.71
C LEU A 218 -5.71 -12.83 0.87
N PRO A 219 -7.04 -13.00 0.74
CA PRO A 219 -7.66 -14.32 0.77
C PRO A 219 -7.28 -15.15 -0.47
N ASP A 220 -7.34 -16.48 -0.34
CA ASP A 220 -7.03 -17.41 -1.44
C ASP A 220 -7.93 -17.21 -2.67
N SER A 221 -9.12 -16.64 -2.50
CA SER A 221 -10.04 -16.28 -3.59
C SER A 221 -9.46 -15.22 -4.54
N CYS A 222 -8.44 -14.46 -4.11
CA CYS A 222 -7.72 -13.53 -4.96
C CYS A 222 -6.78 -14.25 -5.94
N VAL A 223 -6.45 -15.52 -5.72
CA VAL A 223 -5.63 -16.31 -6.65
C VAL A 223 -6.53 -16.89 -7.75
N GLN A 224 -6.28 -16.48 -8.99
CA GLN A 224 -7.09 -16.85 -10.15
C GLN A 224 -6.24 -17.37 -11.30
N PRO A 225 -6.75 -18.31 -12.12
CA PRO A 225 -6.08 -18.70 -13.35
C PRO A 225 -6.01 -17.51 -14.33
N ASP A 226 -4.91 -17.42 -15.08
CA ASP A 226 -4.70 -16.35 -16.07
C ASP A 226 -5.32 -16.65 -17.45
N GLY A 227 -5.80 -17.88 -17.66
CA GLY A 227 -6.37 -18.38 -18.92
C GLY A 227 -5.36 -18.99 -19.89
N ASN A 228 -4.06 -18.90 -19.59
CA ASN A 228 -2.94 -19.38 -20.41
C ASN A 228 -2.14 -20.50 -19.72
N GLY A 229 -2.65 -21.06 -18.62
CA GLY A 229 -1.99 -22.11 -17.84
C GLY A 229 -1.17 -21.60 -16.65
N GLY A 230 -1.17 -20.29 -16.40
CA GLY A 230 -0.59 -19.66 -15.22
C GLY A 230 -1.64 -19.15 -14.24
N TYR A 231 -1.16 -18.48 -13.19
CA TYR A 231 -1.95 -17.91 -12.12
C TYR A 231 -1.56 -16.45 -11.86
N ARG A 232 -2.50 -15.71 -11.29
CA ARG A 232 -2.37 -14.31 -10.89
C ARG A 232 -3.06 -14.06 -9.55
N VAL A 233 -2.59 -13.05 -8.83
CA VAL A 233 -3.23 -12.50 -7.65
C VAL A 233 -3.98 -11.24 -8.05
N MET A 234 -5.29 -11.25 -7.84
CA MET A 234 -6.18 -10.13 -8.11
C MET A 234 -6.39 -9.29 -6.85
N MET A 235 -6.85 -8.05 -7.06
CA MET A 235 -7.33 -7.20 -5.99
C MET A 235 -8.54 -7.82 -5.29
N ASP A 236 -8.60 -7.69 -3.96
CA ASP A 236 -9.79 -8.05 -3.20
C ASP A 236 -10.87 -6.97 -3.40
N LEU A 237 -11.93 -7.34 -4.12
CA LEU A 237 -13.07 -6.47 -4.38
C LEU A 237 -14.26 -6.78 -3.49
N SER A 238 -14.12 -7.66 -2.50
CA SER A 238 -15.22 -8.03 -1.60
C SER A 238 -15.85 -6.85 -0.86
N PRO A 239 -15.12 -5.79 -0.43
CA PRO A 239 -15.77 -4.63 0.16
C PRO A 239 -16.61 -3.85 -0.85
N LEU A 240 -16.15 -3.78 -2.11
CA LEU A 240 -16.89 -3.14 -3.20
C LEU A 240 -18.15 -3.95 -3.56
N ASP A 241 -18.06 -5.28 -3.58
CA ASP A 241 -19.20 -6.17 -3.76
C ASP A 241 -20.25 -5.97 -2.66
N ALA A 242 -19.82 -5.82 -1.41
CA ALA A 242 -20.71 -5.53 -0.28
C ALA A 242 -21.37 -4.15 -0.41
N MET A 243 -20.64 -3.12 -0.84
CA MET A 243 -21.20 -1.80 -1.13
C MET A 243 -22.26 -1.88 -2.24
N ILE A 244 -21.99 -2.62 -3.33
CA ILE A 244 -22.94 -2.81 -4.44
C ILE A 244 -24.19 -3.55 -3.95
N ALA A 245 -24.03 -4.61 -3.16
CA ALA A 245 -25.15 -5.37 -2.63
C ALA A 245 -26.05 -4.53 -1.71
N ALA A 246 -25.45 -3.61 -0.93
CA ALA A 246 -26.16 -2.71 -0.03
C ALA A 246 -26.73 -1.47 -0.74
N ALA A 247 -26.21 -1.09 -1.91
CA ALA A 247 -26.68 0.05 -2.69
C ALA A 247 -28.06 -0.22 -3.32
N PRO A 248 -28.96 0.79 -3.34
CA PRO A 248 -30.28 0.61 -3.90
C PRO A 248 -30.24 0.34 -5.40
N ASN A 249 -31.18 -0.48 -5.87
CA ASN A 249 -31.41 -0.65 -7.30
C ASN A 249 -32.38 0.43 -7.79
N GLY A 250 -31.85 1.44 -8.48
CA GLY A 250 -32.59 2.64 -8.87
C GLY A 250 -32.72 3.67 -7.74
N THR A 251 -33.44 4.76 -8.03
CA THR A 251 -33.64 5.84 -7.06
C THR A 251 -34.67 5.44 -6.01
N VAL A 252 -34.31 5.58 -4.74
CA VAL A 252 -35.17 5.22 -3.61
C VAL A 252 -35.26 6.36 -2.60
N LYS A 253 -36.34 6.36 -1.83
CA LYS A 253 -36.47 7.19 -0.62
C LYS A 253 -36.45 6.29 0.60
N TRP A 254 -35.55 6.59 1.52
CA TRP A 254 -35.46 5.91 2.81
C TRP A 254 -35.78 6.89 3.93
N ASP A 255 -36.36 6.38 5.01
CA ASP A 255 -36.36 7.12 6.27
C ASP A 255 -34.92 7.28 6.79
N THR A 256 -34.74 8.25 7.69
CA THR A 256 -33.43 8.56 8.27
C THR A 256 -32.80 7.35 8.97
N ALA A 257 -33.59 6.49 9.63
CA ALA A 257 -33.04 5.35 10.37
C ALA A 257 -32.42 4.30 9.42
N LYS A 258 -33.12 3.97 8.33
CA LYS A 258 -32.61 3.06 7.30
C LYS A 258 -31.39 3.64 6.58
N PHE A 259 -31.39 4.94 6.29
CA PHE A 259 -30.23 5.62 5.72
C PHE A 259 -29.00 5.55 6.64
N GLN A 260 -29.16 5.83 7.93
CA GLN A 260 -28.05 5.79 8.89
C GLN A 260 -27.47 4.38 9.05
N ALA A 261 -28.32 3.35 9.05
CA ALA A 261 -27.88 1.96 9.08
C ALA A 261 -27.06 1.58 7.83
N TRP A 262 -27.56 1.96 6.64
CA TRP A 262 -26.83 1.76 5.39
C TRP A 262 -25.50 2.53 5.37
N GLN A 263 -25.50 3.81 5.76
CA GLN A 263 -24.31 4.65 5.78
C GLN A 263 -23.22 4.08 6.68
N THR A 264 -23.59 3.52 7.84
CA THR A 264 -22.67 2.82 8.73
C THR A 264 -22.02 1.62 8.04
N GLY A 265 -22.83 0.81 7.34
CA GLY A 265 -22.33 -0.32 6.55
C GLY A 265 -21.38 0.11 5.43
N PHE A 266 -21.75 1.14 4.67
CA PHE A 266 -20.92 1.71 3.60
C PHE A 266 -19.57 2.20 4.13
N ASN A 267 -19.57 2.99 5.21
CA ASN A 267 -18.35 3.51 5.83
C ASN A 267 -17.44 2.40 6.39
N SER A 268 -18.02 1.28 6.84
CA SER A 268 -17.23 0.11 7.24
C SER A 268 -16.46 -0.46 6.05
N GLN A 269 -17.12 -0.63 4.89
CA GLN A 269 -16.47 -1.16 3.69
C GLN A 269 -15.40 -0.18 3.16
N GLU A 270 -15.63 1.13 3.23
CA GLU A 270 -14.61 2.15 2.90
C GLU A 270 -13.40 2.00 3.83
N GLY A 271 -13.65 1.79 5.12
CA GLY A 271 -12.63 1.51 6.12
C GLY A 271 -11.78 0.29 5.76
N ASP A 272 -12.39 -0.79 5.28
CA ASP A 272 -11.69 -2.01 4.85
C ASP A 272 -10.78 -1.74 3.64
N LEU A 273 -11.28 -1.02 2.62
CA LEU A 273 -10.46 -0.62 1.45
C LEU A 273 -9.24 0.21 1.88
N LYS A 274 -9.42 1.14 2.81
CA LYS A 274 -8.35 1.98 3.36
C LYS A 274 -7.34 1.18 4.19
N ASN A 275 -7.82 0.26 5.02
CA ASN A 275 -6.97 -0.60 5.84
C ASN A 275 -6.08 -1.48 4.96
N GLN A 276 -6.60 -1.97 3.84
CA GLN A 276 -5.83 -2.72 2.85
C GLN A 276 -4.72 -1.86 2.20
N LEU A 277 -5.03 -0.62 1.80
CA LEU A 277 -4.01 0.33 1.29
C LEU A 277 -2.91 0.57 2.33
N GLN A 278 -3.30 0.74 3.60
CA GLN A 278 -2.36 0.95 4.70
C GLN A 278 -1.48 -0.28 4.92
N LEU A 279 -2.06 -1.50 4.85
CA LEU A 279 -1.32 -2.75 4.94
C LEU A 279 -0.26 -2.85 3.83
N PHE A 280 -0.64 -2.57 2.57
CA PHE A 280 0.28 -2.57 1.45
C PHE A 280 1.39 -1.52 1.59
N THR A 281 1.04 -0.32 2.06
CA THR A 281 2.02 0.74 2.36
C THR A 281 3.03 0.28 3.41
N THR A 282 2.57 -0.37 4.49
CA THR A 282 3.45 -0.91 5.53
C THR A 282 4.35 -2.03 4.99
N LYS A 283 3.81 -2.94 4.16
CA LYS A 283 4.62 -4.02 3.57
C LYS A 283 5.67 -3.49 2.61
N TYR A 284 5.34 -2.50 1.77
CA TYR A 284 6.32 -1.79 0.95
C TYR A 284 7.39 -1.10 1.80
N GLY A 285 7.00 -0.38 2.85
CA GLY A 285 7.95 0.28 3.77
C GLY A 285 8.91 -0.72 4.42
N ASN A 286 8.41 -1.90 4.81
CA ASN A 286 9.23 -2.99 5.33
C ASN A 286 10.19 -3.54 4.27
N ALA A 287 9.71 -3.74 3.03
CA ALA A 287 10.53 -4.23 1.93
C ALA A 287 11.63 -3.25 1.54
N ASN A 288 11.32 -1.95 1.46
CA ASN A 288 12.30 -0.90 1.19
C ASN A 288 13.33 -0.80 2.32
N SER A 289 12.90 -0.81 3.58
CA SER A 289 13.81 -0.81 4.74
C SER A 289 14.75 -2.02 4.72
N TYR A 290 14.23 -3.21 4.40
CA TYR A 290 15.05 -4.41 4.26
C TYR A 290 16.10 -4.24 3.14
N HIS A 291 15.70 -3.79 1.95
CA HIS A 291 16.62 -3.53 0.84
C HIS A 291 17.70 -2.49 1.19
N GLU A 292 17.34 -1.39 1.86
CA GLU A 292 18.30 -0.37 2.29
C GLU A 292 19.30 -0.92 3.33
N ASN A 293 18.81 -1.64 4.33
CA ASN A 293 19.67 -2.19 5.39
C ASN A 293 20.58 -3.30 4.84
N PHE A 294 20.07 -4.10 3.91
CA PHE A 294 20.86 -5.05 3.14
C PHE A 294 22.03 -4.37 2.43
N ASN A 295 21.77 -3.33 1.63
CA ASN A 295 22.82 -2.60 0.91
C ASN A 295 23.83 -1.93 1.87
N LYS A 296 23.37 -1.40 3.01
CA LYS A 296 24.26 -0.81 4.04
C LYS A 296 25.19 -1.85 4.66
N ILE A 297 24.67 -3.02 5.05
CA ILE A 297 25.48 -4.10 5.61
C ILE A 297 26.51 -4.55 4.57
N LEU A 298 26.06 -4.80 3.34
CA LEU A 298 26.93 -5.29 2.29
C LEU A 298 28.04 -4.29 1.93
N SER A 299 27.73 -3.01 1.83
CA SER A 299 28.73 -1.95 1.61
C SER A 299 29.77 -1.90 2.73
N SER A 300 29.34 -2.01 4.00
CA SER A 300 30.25 -2.07 5.15
C SER A 300 31.16 -3.31 5.10
N GLN A 301 30.60 -4.47 4.77
CA GLN A 301 31.37 -5.71 4.67
C GLN A 301 32.39 -5.68 3.54
N LEU A 302 32.05 -5.13 2.36
CA LEU A 302 33.00 -4.98 1.27
C LEU A 302 34.13 -4.01 1.60
N SER A 303 33.84 -2.96 2.37
CA SER A 303 34.88 -2.02 2.84
C SER A 303 35.85 -2.73 3.78
N GLN A 304 35.35 -3.55 4.70
CA GLN A 304 36.19 -4.38 5.59
C GLN A 304 37.02 -5.41 4.81
N TYR A 305 36.43 -6.04 3.79
CA TYR A 305 37.14 -6.97 2.91
C TYR A 305 38.31 -6.29 2.18
N ALA A 306 38.10 -5.09 1.65
CA ALA A 306 39.14 -4.32 0.97
C ALA A 306 40.31 -3.95 1.91
N GLU A 307 40.02 -3.54 3.15
CA GLU A 307 41.07 -3.26 4.14
C GLU A 307 41.84 -4.53 4.55
N MET A 308 41.16 -5.66 4.70
CA MET A 308 41.81 -6.95 4.97
C MET A 308 42.77 -7.35 3.84
N LEU A 309 42.37 -7.16 2.57
CA LEU A 309 43.25 -7.42 1.43
C LEU A 309 44.49 -6.51 1.42
N LYS A 310 44.32 -5.22 1.74
CA LYS A 310 45.46 -4.27 1.87
C LYS A 310 46.43 -4.71 2.97
N ALA A 311 45.91 -5.14 4.11
CA ALA A 311 46.74 -5.63 5.22
C ALA A 311 47.52 -6.89 4.83
N LEU A 312 46.87 -7.84 4.16
CA LEU A 312 47.54 -9.05 3.66
C LEU A 312 48.63 -8.71 2.64
N ALA A 313 48.35 -7.81 1.70
CA ALA A 313 49.35 -7.37 0.72
C ALA A 313 50.54 -6.65 1.37
N SER A 314 50.29 -5.86 2.42
CA SER A 314 51.33 -5.12 3.15
C SER A 314 52.18 -6.00 4.07
N GLY A 315 51.63 -7.12 4.56
CA GLY A 315 52.35 -8.09 5.40
C GLY A 315 53.21 -9.10 4.63
N ILE A 316 53.18 -9.08 3.30
CA ILE A 316 54.02 -9.91 2.41
C ILE A 316 55.31 -9.16 1.99
N GLY A 317 55.46 -7.89 2.38
CA GLY A 317 56.64 -7.04 2.10
C GLY A 317 57.72 -7.08 3.18
#